data_AF-A0A926ZGX7-F1
#
_entry.id   AF-A0A926ZGX7-F1
#
_cell.length_a   1.000
_cell.length_b   1.000
_cell.length_c   1.000
_cell.angle_alpha   90.00
_cell.angle_beta   90.00
_cell.angle_gamma   90.00
#
_symmetry.space_group_name_H-M   'P 1'
#
loop_
_entity.id
_entity.type
_entity.pdbx_description
1 polymer ?
#
loop_
_entity_poly.entity_id
_entity_poly.type
_entity_poly.pdbx_seq_one_letter_code
_entity_poly.pdbx_strand_id
1 'polypeptide(L)'
;MQLVEKGIWHLVTVRSQKRSLFLKVLDKALKDSQLQELVLEIKTPKDSAYKDMVLLRLSNLKAASIHLQRLEYFQGIERRPLSREQVNRMLGVR
;
A
#
# COMPACT_ATOMS: atom_id res chain seq x y z
N MET A 1 -8.74 5.30 -26.51
CA MET A 1 -8.45 4.40 -25.37
C MET A 1 -8.70 5.17 -24.09
N GLN A 2 -9.72 4.80 -23.31
CA GLN A 2 -9.95 5.43 -21.99
C GLN A 2 -8.85 4.96 -21.03
N LEU A 3 -7.97 5.90 -20.64
CA LEU A 3 -7.01 5.68 -19.56
C LEU A 3 -7.80 5.46 -18.28
N VAL A 4 -7.71 4.23 -17.81
CA VAL A 4 -8.40 3.74 -16.65
C VAL A 4 -7.77 4.36 -15.39
N GLU A 5 -8.47 5.30 -14.73
CA GLU A 5 -8.13 5.80 -13.40
C GLU A 5 -8.29 4.73 -12.27
N LYS A 6 -8.34 3.42 -12.58
CA LYS A 6 -8.79 2.33 -11.68
C LYS A 6 -7.68 1.75 -10.79
N GLY A 7 -7.11 2.59 -9.94
CA GLY A 7 -6.35 2.09 -8.79
C GLY A 7 -7.22 2.11 -7.53
N ILE A 8 -7.30 0.99 -6.81
CA ILE A 8 -8.07 0.89 -5.55
C ILE A 8 -7.12 1.03 -4.36
N TRP A 9 -7.49 1.87 -3.39
CA TRP A 9 -6.71 2.06 -2.17
C TRP A 9 -6.96 0.96 -1.15
N HIS A 10 -5.88 0.44 -0.59
CA HIS A 10 -5.88 -0.56 0.46
C HIS A 10 -4.91 -0.17 1.59
N LEU A 11 -5.26 -0.58 2.81
CA LEU A 11 -4.40 -0.43 3.97
C LEU A 11 -3.56 -1.70 4.15
N VAL A 12 -2.25 -1.54 4.21
CA VAL A 12 -1.29 -2.60 4.50
C VAL A 12 -0.79 -2.44 5.92
N THR A 13 -0.95 -3.49 6.71
CA THR A 13 -0.36 -3.58 8.04
C THR A 13 1.02 -4.21 7.95
N VAL A 14 1.96 -3.62 8.66
CA VAL A 14 3.34 -4.10 8.75
C VAL A 14 3.68 -4.47 10.19
N ARG A 15 4.81 -5.16 10.38
CA ARG A 15 5.32 -5.48 11.70
C ARG A 15 5.57 -4.19 12.50
N SER A 16 5.28 -4.24 13.81
CA SER A 16 5.34 -3.03 14.65
C SER A 16 6.69 -2.34 14.60
N GLN A 17 6.66 -1.01 14.41
CA GLN A 17 7.80 -0.09 14.27
C GLN A 17 8.72 -0.39 13.07
N LYS A 18 8.30 -1.25 12.13
CA LYS A 18 9.10 -1.62 10.95
C LYS A 18 8.64 -0.93 9.67
N ARG A 19 7.74 0.05 9.73
CA ARG A 19 7.22 0.77 8.55
C ARG A 19 8.30 1.32 7.63
N SER A 20 9.34 1.95 8.18
CA SER A 20 10.46 2.48 7.38
C SER A 20 11.26 1.38 6.69
N LEU A 21 11.48 0.25 7.36
CA LEU A 21 12.18 -0.91 6.80
C LEU A 21 11.34 -1.61 5.74
N PHE A 22 10.04 -1.78 5.98
CA PHE A 22 9.09 -2.28 4.98
C PHE A 22 9.12 -1.43 3.71
N LEU A 23 9.10 -0.10 3.82
CA LEU A 23 9.16 0.78 2.66
C LEU A 23 10.46 0.61 1.85
N LYS A 24 11.60 0.37 2.51
CA LYS A 24 12.87 0.05 1.83
C LYS A 24 12.81 -1.29 1.09
N VAL A 25 12.23 -2.32 1.72
CA VAL A 25 12.04 -3.65 1.11
C VAL A 25 11.08 -3.56 -0.08
N LEU A 26 9.99 -2.81 0.07
CA LEU A 26 9.00 -2.57 -1.00
C LEU A 26 9.61 -1.83 -2.17
N ASP A 27 10.39 -0.76 -1.93
CA ASP A 27 11.08 -0.01 -2.99
C ASP A 27 12.04 -0.91 -3.79
N LYS A 28 12.79 -1.79 -3.13
CA LYS A 28 13.63 -2.78 -3.80
C LYS A 28 12.78 -3.75 -4.63
N ALA A 29 11.71 -4.29 -4.05
CA ALA A 29 10.82 -5.22 -4.76
C ALA A 29 10.15 -4.58 -5.98
N LEU A 30 9.84 -3.29 -5.95
CA LEU A 30 9.29 -2.57 -7.10
C LEU A 30 10.30 -2.42 -8.24
N LYS A 31 11.60 -2.29 -7.94
CA LYS A 31 12.64 -2.17 -8.96
C LYS A 31 12.96 -3.50 -9.65
N ASP A 32 12.79 -4.61 -8.92
CA ASP A 32 13.26 -5.93 -9.34
C ASP A 32 12.12 -6.86 -9.80
N SER A 33 10.85 -6.42 -9.83
CA SER A 33 9.72 -7.32 -10.09
C SER A 33 8.52 -6.69 -10.80
N GLN A 34 7.60 -7.55 -11.23
CA GLN A 34 6.27 -7.19 -11.77
C GLN A 34 5.40 -6.40 -10.78
N LEU A 35 5.82 -6.25 -9.52
CA LEU A 35 5.09 -5.46 -8.52
C LEU A 35 4.95 -3.98 -8.93
N GLN A 36 5.87 -3.45 -9.75
CA GLN A 36 5.80 -2.07 -10.26
C GLN A 36 4.52 -1.79 -11.05
N GLU A 37 4.04 -2.77 -11.82
CA GLU A 37 2.80 -2.63 -12.61
C GLU A 37 1.54 -2.75 -11.74
N LEU A 38 1.70 -3.30 -10.54
CA LEU A 38 0.61 -3.58 -9.60
C LEU A 38 0.42 -2.47 -8.57
N VAL A 39 1.51 -1.83 -8.12
CA VAL A 39 1.51 -0.75 -7.13
C VAL A 39 1.60 0.59 -7.85
N LEU A 40 0.48 1.28 -7.93
CA LEU A 40 0.35 2.56 -8.62
C LEU A 40 0.80 3.74 -7.76
N GLU A 41 0.60 3.65 -6.44
CA GLU A 41 0.96 4.72 -5.52
C GLU A 41 1.18 4.18 -4.10
N ILE A 42 2.12 4.79 -3.38
CA ILE A 42 2.42 4.50 -1.98
C ILE A 42 2.26 5.79 -1.18
N LYS A 43 1.54 5.73 -0.06
CA LYS A 43 1.48 6.82 0.91
C LYS A 43 1.62 6.31 2.33
N THR A 44 2.09 7.19 3.20
CA THR A 44 2.18 6.94 4.63
C THR A 44 1.12 7.76 5.34
N PRO A 45 0.18 7.12 6.08
CA PRO A 45 -0.73 7.82 6.97
C PRO A 45 0.02 8.72 7.97
N LYS A 46 -0.52 9.92 8.21
CA LYS A 46 0.06 10.89 9.16
C LYS A 46 -0.36 10.64 10.61
N ASP A 47 -1.57 10.13 10.81
CA ASP A 47 -2.09 9.86 12.15
C ASP A 47 -1.31 8.69 12.80
N SER A 48 -0.96 8.87 14.08
CA SER A 48 -0.17 7.90 14.86
C SER A 48 -0.92 6.60 15.12
N ALA A 49 -2.26 6.59 15.03
CA ALA A 49 -3.07 5.38 15.05
C ALA A 49 -2.68 4.40 13.93
N TYR A 50 -2.10 4.90 12.83
CA TYR A 50 -1.68 4.12 11.66
C TYR A 50 -0.15 4.01 11.54
N LYS A 51 0.59 4.16 12.66
CA LYS A 51 2.06 4.15 12.68
C LYS A 51 2.71 2.90 12.05
N ASP A 52 2.00 1.78 12.09
CA ASP A 52 2.43 0.48 11.57
C ASP A 52 1.67 0.09 10.29
N MET A 53 1.20 1.10 9.54
CA MET A 53 0.44 0.90 8.32
C MET A 53 0.92 1.78 7.16
N VAL A 54 0.68 1.31 5.95
CA VAL A 54 1.00 1.96 4.67
C VAL A 54 -0.23 1.90 3.77
N LEU A 55 -0.48 2.96 3.02
CA LEU A 55 -1.52 2.99 1.99
C LEU A 55 -0.91 2.62 0.65
N LEU A 56 -1.51 1.64 -0.02
CA LEU A 56 -1.14 1.25 -1.38
C LEU A 56 -2.35 1.43 -2.30
N ARG A 57 -2.12 2.10 -3.44
CA ARG A 57 -3.08 2.12 -4.55
C ARG A 57 -2.71 1.03 -5.52
N LEU A 58 -3.59 0.07 -5.71
CA LEU A 58 -3.31 -1.15 -6.47
C LEU A 58 -4.18 -1.25 -7.71
N SER A 59 -3.59 -1.70 -8.83
CA SER A 59 -4.35 -2.03 -10.05
C SER A 59 -5.05 -3.39 -9.94
N ASN A 60 -4.49 -4.33 -9.18
CA ASN A 60 -5.06 -5.65 -8.93
C ASN A 60 -4.66 -6.17 -7.54
N LEU A 61 -5.62 -6.21 -6.60
CA LEU A 61 -5.39 -6.66 -5.23
C LEU A 61 -4.89 -8.11 -5.16
N LYS A 62 -5.49 -9.01 -5.95
CA LYS A 62 -5.20 -10.45 -5.88
C LYS A 62 -3.76 -10.74 -6.30
N ALA A 63 -3.35 -10.15 -7.43
CA ALA A 63 -1.97 -10.28 -7.92
C ALA A 63 -0.98 -9.62 -6.96
N ALA A 64 -1.24 -8.38 -6.54
CA ALA A 64 -0.36 -7.64 -5.64
C ALA A 64 -0.15 -8.38 -4.31
N SER A 65 -1.22 -8.96 -3.75
CA SER A 65 -1.16 -9.68 -2.47
C SER A 65 -0.17 -10.84 -2.49
N ILE A 66 -0.04 -11.57 -3.60
CA ILE A 66 0.89 -12.71 -3.74
C ILE A 66 2.35 -12.24 -3.60
N HIS A 67 2.68 -11.08 -4.18
CA HIS A 67 4.01 -10.50 -4.08
C HIS A 67 4.25 -9.88 -2.70
N LEU A 68 3.29 -9.11 -2.19
CA LEU A 68 3.38 -8.42 -0.89
C LEU A 68 3.56 -9.40 0.27
N GLN A 69 2.91 -10.55 0.24
CA GLN A 69 3.04 -11.61 1.26
C GLN A 69 4.45 -12.17 1.40
N ARG A 70 5.31 -12.00 0.39
CA ARG A 70 6.71 -12.47 0.40
C ARG A 70 7.67 -11.41 0.94
N LEU A 71 7.21 -10.17 1.11
CA LEU A 71 8.05 -9.08 1.60
C LEU A 71 8.26 -9.19 3.11
N GLU A 72 9.51 -8.96 3.53
CA GLU A 72 9.83 -8.86 4.95
C GLU A 72 8.99 -7.74 5.60
N TYR A 73 8.57 -7.97 6.85
CA TYR A 73 7.73 -7.08 7.65
C TYR A 73 6.28 -6.93 7.20
N PHE A 74 5.84 -7.53 6.09
CA PHE A 74 4.41 -7.60 5.76
C PHE A 74 3.64 -8.39 6.83
N GLN A 75 2.43 -7.94 7.18
CA GLN A 75 1.53 -8.67 8.08
C GLN A 75 0.17 -8.92 7.44
N GLY A 76 -0.36 -7.95 6.71
CA GLY A 76 -1.65 -8.11 6.05
C GLY A 76 -2.03 -6.93 5.18
N ILE A 77 -3.07 -7.15 4.39
CA ILE A 77 -3.70 -6.12 3.58
C ILE A 77 -5.22 -6.20 3.78
N GLU A 78 -5.84 -5.06 4.04
CA GLU A 78 -7.28 -4.98 4.16
C GLU A 78 -7.93 -5.23 2.80
N ARG A 79 -8.80 -6.24 2.73
CA ARG A 79 -9.53 -6.59 1.51
C ARG A 79 -10.57 -5.55 1.14
N ARG A 80 -11.09 -4.83 2.14
CA ARG A 80 -12.07 -3.77 1.92
C ARG A 80 -11.35 -2.57 1.30
N PRO A 81 -11.83 -2.05 0.16
CA PRO A 81 -11.28 -0.85 -0.44
C PRO A 81 -11.54 0.37 0.45
N LEU A 82 -10.59 1.31 0.46
CA LEU A 82 -10.76 2.60 1.11
C LEU A 82 -11.38 3.61 0.13
N SER A 83 -12.32 4.40 0.62
CA SER A 83 -12.83 5.56 -0.11
C SER A 83 -11.78 6.67 -0.17
N ARG A 84 -11.95 7.60 -1.12
CA ARG A 84 -11.06 8.76 -1.25
C ARG A 84 -11.07 9.61 0.01
N GLU A 85 -12.24 9.77 0.65
CA GLU A 85 -12.40 10.52 1.90
C GLU A 85 -11.64 9.87 3.05
N GLN A 86 -11.67 8.53 3.14
CA GLN A 86 -10.89 7.79 4.14
C GLN A 86 -9.39 7.99 3.93
N VAL A 87 -8.92 7.88 2.69
CA VAL A 87 -7.51 8.11 2.33
C VAL A 87 -7.09 9.54 2.69
N ASN A 88 -7.85 10.56 2.26
CA ASN A 88 -7.56 11.96 2.56
C ASN A 88 -7.46 12.21 4.07
N ARG A 89 -8.40 11.65 4.85
CA ARG A 89 -8.39 11.75 6.32
C ARG A 89 -7.11 11.15 6.92
N MET A 90 -6.72 9.95 6.49
CA MET A 90 -5.49 9.29 6.95
C MET A 90 -4.21 10.06 6.57
N LEU A 91 -4.25 10.78 5.44
CA LEU A 91 -3.16 11.64 4.98
C LEU A 91 -3.17 13.05 5.62
N GLY A 92 -4.17 13.35 6.45
CA GLY A 92 -4.35 14.67 7.05
C GLY A 92 -4.64 15.77 6.03
N VAL A 93 -5.26 15.42 4.90
CA VAL A 93 -5.77 16.36 3.90
C VAL A 93 -7.18 16.76 4.34
N ARG A 94 -7.40 18.06 4.53
CA ARG A 94 -8.69 18.66 4.86
C ARG A 94 -9.37 19.16 3.59
#